data_AF-A0AAU2MBK6-F1
#
_entry.id   AF-A0AAU2MBK6-F1
#
_cell.length_a   1.000
_cell.length_b   1.000
_cell.length_c   1.000
_cell.angle_alpha   90.00
_cell.angle_beta   90.00
_cell.angle_gamma   90.00
#
_symmetry.space_group_name_H-M   'P 1'
#
loop_
_entity.id
_entity.type
_entity.pdbx_description
1 polymer ?
#
loop_
_entity_poly.entity_id
_entity_poly.type
_entity_poly.pdbx_seq_one_letter_code
_entity_poly.pdbx_strand_id
1 'polypeptide(L)'
;MGLGPLFRGRLLLLVHTGRVSGLARRTTIEVVESTVADGRRCWTVASGFGPGADWYRNLVRTPQATVQAGRRFHVVTAQFVAAEEGGELMARYAARHPALAHRLCSYLGYETDGSADGYRRAGESIPFVRLIAGSPRAGSPPASRPR
;
A
#
# COMPACT_ATOMS: atom_id res chain seq x y z
N MET A 1 14.44 16.12 5.84
CA MET A 1 14.72 16.21 4.40
C MET A 1 13.66 15.43 3.64
N GLY A 2 12.88 16.13 2.82
CA GLY A 2 11.62 15.65 2.27
C GLY A 2 11.78 14.57 1.21
N LEU A 3 11.00 13.51 1.36
CA LEU A 3 10.86 12.38 0.45
C LEU A 3 10.23 12.77 -0.91
N GLY A 4 9.65 13.98 -1.04
CA GLY A 4 8.85 14.45 -2.18
C GLY A 4 9.35 14.18 -3.61
N PRO A 5 10.65 14.30 -3.94
CA PRO A 5 11.14 14.03 -5.30
C PRO A 5 11.25 12.54 -5.66
N LEU A 6 11.33 11.63 -4.68
CA LEU A 6 11.55 10.19 -4.90
C LEU A 6 10.30 9.43 -5.34
N PHE A 7 9.12 9.92 -4.93
CA PHE A 7 7.84 9.20 -5.04
C PHE A 7 6.93 9.77 -6.13
N ARG A 8 7.47 10.50 -7.13
CA ARG A 8 6.71 11.04 -8.27
C ARG A 8 5.89 9.92 -8.93
N GLY A 9 4.60 9.87 -8.61
CA GLY A 9 3.62 8.95 -9.20
C GLY A 9 3.31 7.66 -8.41
N ARG A 10 3.89 7.44 -7.22
CA ARG A 10 3.70 6.20 -6.42
C ARG A 10 2.95 6.41 -5.11
N LEU A 11 2.35 7.58 -4.92
CA LEU A 11 1.50 7.86 -3.77
C LEU A 11 0.04 7.53 -4.10
N LEU A 12 -0.64 6.98 -3.10
CA LEU A 12 -2.05 6.65 -3.14
C LEU A 12 -2.73 7.27 -1.92
N LEU A 13 -3.85 7.96 -2.15
CA LEU A 13 -4.69 8.41 -1.03
C LEU A 13 -5.62 7.28 -0.64
N LEU A 14 -5.43 6.71 0.54
CA LEU A 14 -6.31 5.73 1.13
C LEU A 14 -7.40 6.42 1.95
N VAL A 15 -8.65 6.12 1.62
CA VAL A 15 -9.83 6.47 2.42
C VAL A 15 -10.31 5.21 3.12
N HIS A 16 -10.23 5.18 4.46
CA HIS A 16 -10.54 4.01 5.30
C HIS A 16 -11.48 4.38 6.46
N THR A 17 -12.05 3.37 7.10
CA THR A 17 -12.99 3.55 8.21
C THR A 17 -12.26 3.46 9.56
N GLY A 18 -12.34 4.51 10.38
CA GLY A 18 -11.76 4.51 11.72
C GLY A 18 -12.37 3.40 12.59
N ARG A 19 -11.55 2.45 13.07
CA ARG A 19 -12.04 1.27 13.82
C ARG A 19 -12.80 1.61 15.10
N VAL A 20 -12.47 2.74 15.74
CA VAL A 20 -13.12 3.24 16.97
C VAL A 20 -14.27 4.18 16.62
N SER A 21 -14.02 5.17 15.76
CA SER A 21 -14.98 6.25 15.50
C SER A 21 -16.03 5.93 14.43
N GLY A 22 -15.84 4.92 13.59
CA GLY A 22 -16.68 4.66 12.41
C GLY A 22 -16.55 5.71 11.28
N LEU A 23 -15.94 6.87 11.55
CA LEU A 23 -15.74 7.94 10.57
C LEU A 23 -14.70 7.60 9.49
N ALA A 24 -14.91 8.16 8.30
CA ALA A 24 -13.95 8.12 7.22
C ALA A 24 -12.66 8.88 7.59
N ARG A 25 -11.51 8.26 7.34
CA ARG A 25 -10.16 8.78 7.55
C ARG A 25 -9.40 8.74 6.24
N ARG A 26 -8.40 9.62 6.10
CA ARG A 26 -7.58 9.76 4.90
C ARG A 26 -6.11 9.62 5.27
N THR A 27 -5.37 8.82 4.51
CA THR A 27 -3.93 8.60 4.72
C THR A 27 -3.26 8.47 3.36
N THR A 28 -2.20 9.24 3.12
CA THR A 28 -1.36 9.08 1.94
C THR A 28 -0.34 7.99 2.23
N ILE A 29 -0.29 6.98 1.36
CA ILE A 29 0.60 5.82 1.50
C ILE A 29 1.39 5.57 0.22
N GLU A 30 2.53 4.92 0.36
CA GLU A 30 3.41 4.57 -0.75
C GLU A 30 3.07 3.21 -1.34
N VAL A 31 3.02 3.15 -2.67
CA VAL A 31 2.85 1.94 -3.46
C VAL A 31 4.22 1.37 -3.82
N VAL A 32 4.50 0.15 -3.35
CA VAL A 32 5.71 -0.61 -3.69
C VAL A 32 5.54 -1.40 -4.99
N GLU A 33 4.30 -1.76 -5.33
CA GLU A 33 4.01 -2.49 -6.55
C GLU A 33 2.61 -2.16 -7.07
N SER A 34 2.46 -2.02 -8.40
CA SER A 34 1.18 -1.84 -9.07
C SER A 34 1.06 -2.89 -10.17
N THR A 35 0.04 -3.73 -10.11
CA THR A 35 -0.20 -4.83 -11.05
C THR A 35 -1.66 -4.90 -11.49
N VAL A 36 -1.94 -5.77 -12.45
CA VAL A 36 -3.31 -6.18 -12.80
C VAL A 36 -3.40 -7.69 -12.62
N ALA A 37 -4.33 -8.15 -11.80
CA ALA A 37 -4.59 -9.57 -11.55
C ALA A 37 -6.09 -9.86 -11.81
N ASP A 38 -6.39 -10.86 -12.61
CA ASP A 38 -7.77 -11.20 -13.05
C ASP A 38 -8.54 -10.00 -13.63
N GLY A 39 -7.85 -9.14 -14.39
CA GLY A 39 -8.43 -7.91 -14.95
C GLY A 39 -8.70 -6.79 -13.92
N ARG A 40 -8.32 -6.97 -12.66
CA ARG A 40 -8.48 -5.99 -11.58
C ARG A 40 -7.16 -5.30 -11.28
N ARG A 41 -7.20 -3.99 -11.05
CA ARG A 41 -6.01 -3.24 -10.60
C ARG A 41 -5.69 -3.58 -9.15
N CYS A 42 -4.42 -3.82 -8.88
CA CYS A 42 -3.90 -4.13 -7.56
C CYS A 42 -2.77 -3.16 -7.21
N TRP A 43 -2.78 -2.64 -6.00
CA TRP A 43 -1.69 -1.84 -5.45
C TRP A 43 -1.19 -2.49 -4.17
N THR A 44 0.08 -2.88 -4.13
CA THR A 44 0.71 -3.34 -2.89
C THR A 44 1.40 -2.15 -2.21
N VAL A 45 1.11 -1.97 -0.93
CA VAL A 45 1.61 -0.87 -0.09
C VAL A 45 2.33 -1.45 1.13
N ALA A 46 3.35 -0.74 1.61
CA ALA A 46 4.07 -1.10 2.84
C ALA A 46 3.56 -0.28 4.02
N SER A 47 3.32 -0.93 5.17
CA SER A 47 3.04 -0.23 6.43
C SER A 47 4.32 0.22 7.09
N GLY A 48 4.69 1.48 6.83
CA GLY A 48 5.97 1.99 7.27
C GLY A 48 6.12 2.24 8.78
N PHE A 49 5.00 2.35 9.51
CA PHE A 49 4.98 2.38 10.97
C PHE A 49 4.64 1.01 11.57
N GLY A 50 4.90 -0.06 10.81
CA GLY A 50 4.59 -1.43 11.19
C GLY A 50 3.08 -1.68 11.37
N PRO A 51 2.71 -2.75 12.11
CA PRO A 51 1.31 -3.09 12.36
C PRO A 51 0.62 -2.10 13.31
N GLY A 52 1.37 -1.18 13.92
CA GLY A 52 0.84 -0.14 14.80
C GLY A 52 0.13 1.01 14.06
N ALA A 53 0.37 1.16 12.76
CA ALA A 53 -0.22 2.24 11.97
C ALA A 53 -1.76 2.21 12.03
N ASP A 54 -2.39 3.34 12.36
CA ASP A 54 -3.84 3.40 12.53
C ASP A 54 -4.60 2.95 11.28
N TRP A 55 -4.13 3.34 10.09
CA TRP A 55 -4.75 2.93 8.83
C TRP A 55 -4.67 1.41 8.62
N TYR A 56 -3.54 0.78 8.98
CA TYR A 56 -3.35 -0.67 8.88
C TYR A 56 -4.33 -1.38 9.81
N ARG A 57 -4.36 -0.98 11.08
CA ARG A 57 -5.29 -1.53 12.09
C ARG A 57 -6.76 -1.32 11.73
N ASN A 58 -7.06 -0.21 11.08
CA ASN A 58 -8.40 0.07 10.57
C ASN A 58 -8.78 -0.87 9.43
N LEU A 59 -7.87 -1.12 8.48
CA LEU A 59 -8.09 -2.11 7.40
C LEU A 59 -8.21 -3.54 7.92
N VAL A 60 -7.50 -3.90 8.99
CA VAL A 60 -7.64 -5.22 9.64
C VAL A 60 -9.08 -5.42 10.12
N ARG A 61 -9.71 -4.38 10.68
CA ARG A 61 -11.11 -4.44 11.12
C ARG A 61 -12.11 -4.28 9.98
N THR A 62 -11.81 -3.45 9.00
CA THR A 62 -12.71 -3.12 7.89
C THR A 62 -11.90 -3.04 6.60
N PRO A 63 -11.78 -4.16 5.86
CA PRO A 63 -10.89 -4.24 4.69
C PRO A 63 -11.41 -3.46 3.48
N GLN A 64 -12.68 -3.07 3.47
CA GLN A 64 -13.25 -2.24 2.41
C GLN A 64 -12.78 -0.79 2.54
N ALA A 65 -12.25 -0.26 1.45
CA ALA A 65 -11.72 1.10 1.39
C ALA A 65 -11.90 1.70 0.00
N THR A 66 -11.57 2.98 -0.13
CA THR A 66 -11.45 3.64 -1.42
C THR A 66 -10.03 4.17 -1.56
N VAL A 67 -9.44 3.97 -2.73
CA VAL A 67 -8.13 4.55 -3.06
C VAL A 67 -8.28 5.59 -4.16
N GLN A 68 -7.52 6.67 -4.05
CA GLN A 68 -7.30 7.60 -5.16
C GLN A 68 -5.90 7.34 -5.74
N ALA A 69 -5.87 6.84 -6.98
CA ALA A 69 -4.65 6.69 -7.76
C ALA A 69 -4.63 7.79 -8.84
N GLY A 70 -3.77 8.80 -8.65
CA GLY A 70 -3.81 10.01 -9.47
C GLY A 70 -5.15 10.73 -9.36
N ARG A 71 -5.90 10.81 -10.46
CA ARG A 71 -7.23 11.45 -10.52
C ARG A 71 -8.40 10.48 -10.36
N ARG A 72 -8.15 9.17 -10.33
CA ARG A 72 -9.20 8.14 -10.35
C ARG A 72 -9.39 7.54 -8.96
N PHE A 73 -10.65 7.32 -8.60
CA PHE A 73 -11.04 6.62 -7.39
C PHE A 73 -11.39 5.17 -7.69
N HIS A 74 -10.99 4.26 -6.82
CA HIS A 74 -11.27 2.83 -6.92
C HIS A 74 -11.76 2.33 -5.56
N VAL A 75 -12.91 1.66 -5.54
CA VAL A 75 -13.31 0.85 -4.40
C VAL A 75 -12.41 -0.37 -4.36
N VAL A 76 -11.81 -0.65 -3.22
CA VAL A 76 -10.86 -1.75 -3.03
C VAL A 76 -11.22 -2.59 -1.82
N THR A 77 -10.75 -3.84 -1.85
CA THR A 77 -10.66 -4.69 -0.67
C THR A 77 -9.19 -4.90 -0.33
N ALA A 78 -8.84 -4.67 0.93
CA ALA A 78 -7.51 -4.93 1.46
C ALA A 78 -7.31 -6.43 1.71
N GLN A 79 -6.19 -6.96 1.21
CA GLN A 79 -5.70 -8.29 1.49
C GLN A 79 -4.30 -8.17 2.11
N PHE A 80 -4.10 -8.80 3.27
CA PHE A 80 -2.82 -8.79 3.96
C PHE A 80 -1.90 -9.83 3.32
N VAL A 81 -0.67 -9.41 3.03
CA VAL A 81 0.33 -10.23 2.36
C VAL A 81 1.06 -11.05 3.44
N ALA A 82 1.25 -12.34 3.19
CA ALA A 82 2.01 -13.23 4.09
C ALA A 82 3.48 -12.78 4.17
N ALA A 83 4.15 -13.09 5.27
CA ALA A 83 5.53 -12.66 5.51
C ALA A 83 6.47 -13.15 4.39
N GLU A 84 6.36 -14.42 4.02
CA GLU A 84 7.18 -15.05 2.98
C GLU A 84 6.96 -14.37 1.62
N GLU A 85 5.70 -14.08 1.29
CA GLU A 85 5.36 -13.34 0.06
C GLU A 85 5.89 -11.89 0.11
N GLY A 86 5.88 -11.26 1.29
CA GLY A 86 6.46 -9.93 1.53
C GLY A 86 7.97 -9.91 1.31
N GLY A 87 8.68 -10.95 1.77
CA GLY A 87 10.11 -11.13 1.51
C GLY A 87 10.41 -11.20 0.02
N GLU A 88 9.69 -12.07 -0.69
CA GLU A 88 9.83 -12.22 -2.14
C GLU A 88 9.49 -10.93 -2.90
N LEU A 89 8.46 -10.19 -2.44
CA LEU A 89 8.12 -8.88 -3.00
C LEU A 89 9.26 -7.89 -2.83
N MET A 90 9.84 -7.82 -1.63
CA MET A 90 10.90 -6.86 -1.32
C MET A 90 12.20 -7.18 -2.07
N ALA A 91 12.56 -8.45 -2.20
CA ALA A 91 13.70 -8.89 -3.01
C ALA A 91 13.52 -8.51 -4.48
N ARG A 92 12.33 -8.75 -5.07
CA ARG A 92 12.02 -8.30 -6.44
C ARG A 92 12.02 -6.78 -6.58
N TYR A 93 11.47 -6.07 -5.59
CA TYR A 93 11.46 -4.60 -5.58
C TYR A 93 12.88 -4.04 -5.57
N ALA A 94 13.76 -4.62 -4.74
CA ALA A 94 15.17 -4.22 -4.66
C ALA A 94 15.93 -4.49 -5.96
N ALA A 95 15.70 -5.63 -6.62
CA ALA A 95 16.30 -5.90 -7.92
C ALA A 95 15.92 -4.86 -8.98
N ARG A 96 14.67 -4.38 -8.96
CA ARG A 96 14.17 -3.36 -9.91
C ARG A 96 14.56 -1.93 -9.52
N HIS A 97 14.66 -1.65 -8.22
CA HIS A 97 14.84 -0.31 -7.68
C HIS A 97 15.82 -0.28 -6.49
N PRO A 98 17.11 -0.60 -6.67
CA PRO A 98 18.05 -0.79 -5.55
C PRO A 98 18.14 0.41 -4.59
N ALA A 99 18.28 1.61 -5.14
CA ALA A 99 18.39 2.84 -4.35
C ALA A 99 17.09 3.17 -3.58
N LEU A 100 15.92 2.82 -4.12
CA LEU A 100 14.64 3.04 -3.45
C LEU A 100 14.40 1.99 -2.37
N ALA A 101 14.75 0.73 -2.64
CA ALA A 101 14.65 -0.35 -1.68
C ALA A 101 15.51 -0.08 -0.44
N HIS A 102 16.76 0.32 -0.64
CA HIS A 102 17.64 0.68 0.47
C HIS A 102 17.05 1.82 1.32
N ARG A 103 16.55 2.88 0.67
CA ARG A 103 15.92 4.03 1.37
C ARG A 103 14.63 3.65 2.09
N LEU A 104 13.80 2.80 1.48
CA LEU A 104 12.59 2.30 2.10
C LEU A 104 12.97 1.50 3.35
N CYS A 105 13.79 0.45 3.23
CA CYS A 105 14.23 -0.36 4.38
C CYS A 105 14.80 0.51 5.50
N SER A 106 15.72 1.42 5.18
CA SER A 106 16.32 2.34 6.16
C SER A 106 15.28 3.24 6.84
N TYR A 107 14.34 3.83 6.08
CA TYR A 107 13.26 4.64 6.62
C TYR A 107 12.32 3.84 7.54
N LEU A 108 12.16 2.54 7.25
CA LEU A 108 11.36 1.60 8.03
C LEU A 108 12.12 1.00 9.23
N GLY A 109 13.39 1.35 9.43
CA GLY A 109 14.23 0.82 10.51
C GLY A 109 14.79 -0.58 10.27
N TYR A 110 14.78 -1.06 9.02
CA TYR A 110 15.39 -2.32 8.63
C TYR A 110 16.75 -2.10 8.00
N GLU A 111 17.78 -2.74 8.55
CA GLU A 111 19.09 -2.78 7.93
C GLU A 111 19.14 -3.85 6.83
N THR A 112 19.82 -3.54 5.74
CA THR A 112 20.05 -4.45 4.61
C THR A 112 21.47 -4.27 4.14
N ASP A 113 22.14 -5.39 3.88
CA ASP A 113 23.49 -5.46 3.28
C ASP A 113 23.45 -5.22 1.75
N GLY A 114 22.27 -4.93 1.19
CA GLY A 114 22.06 -4.74 -0.24
C GLY A 114 21.92 -6.05 -1.02
N SER A 115 22.03 -7.21 -0.37
CA SER A 115 21.81 -8.52 -0.99
C SER A 115 20.31 -8.83 -1.13
N ALA A 116 19.98 -9.73 -2.06
CA ALA A 116 18.60 -10.21 -2.22
C ALA A 116 18.06 -10.85 -0.93
N ASP A 117 18.90 -11.59 -0.21
CA ASP A 117 18.52 -12.24 1.06
C ASP A 117 18.32 -11.21 2.18
N GLY A 118 19.14 -10.15 2.22
CA GLY A 118 18.96 -9.02 3.12
C GLY A 118 17.60 -8.34 2.90
N TYR A 119 17.23 -8.08 1.64
CA TYR A 119 15.92 -7.53 1.32
C TYR A 119 14.77 -8.51 1.57
N ARG A 120 14.96 -9.81 1.38
CA ARG A 120 13.94 -10.82 1.71
C ARG A 120 13.60 -10.80 3.19
N ARG A 121 14.62 -10.85 4.07
CA ARG A 121 14.43 -10.77 5.53
C ARG A 121 13.74 -9.48 5.97
N ALA A 122 14.12 -8.35 5.37
CA ALA A 122 13.42 -7.09 5.63
C ALA A 122 11.96 -7.16 5.21
N GLY A 123 11.67 -7.70 4.02
CA GLY A 123 10.31 -7.88 3.51
C GLY A 123 9.43 -8.79 4.35
N GLU A 124 9.98 -9.84 4.94
CA GLU A 124 9.25 -10.74 5.86
C GLU A 124 8.78 -10.02 7.13
N SER A 125 9.47 -8.96 7.53
CA SER A 125 9.12 -8.16 8.72
C SER A 125 8.22 -6.97 8.39
N ILE A 126 8.18 -6.52 7.14
CA ILE A 126 7.37 -5.38 6.71
C ILE A 126 5.91 -5.83 6.50
N PRO A 127 4.93 -5.20 7.18
CA PRO A 127 3.53 -5.52 6.93
C PRO A 127 3.10 -4.92 5.58
N PHE A 128 2.91 -5.77 4.58
CA PHE A 128 2.37 -5.37 3.29
C PHE A 128 0.86 -5.58 3.20
N VAL A 129 0.19 -4.69 2.47
CA VAL A 129 -1.24 -4.80 2.15
C VAL A 129 -1.42 -4.66 0.65
N ARG A 130 -2.13 -5.60 0.05
CA ARG A 130 -2.56 -5.56 -1.34
C ARG A 130 -3.98 -5.01 -1.42
N LEU A 131 -4.15 -3.88 -2.10
CA LEU A 131 -5.44 -3.21 -2.31
C LEU A 131 -5.95 -3.62 -3.70
N ILE A 132 -7.00 -4.45 -3.72
CA ILE A 132 -7.54 -5.05 -4.95
C ILE A 132 -8.78 -4.27 -5.34
N ALA A 133 -8.78 -3.65 -6.52
CA ALA A 133 -9.94 -2.97 -7.05
C ALA A 133 -11.11 -3.95 -7.23
N GLY A 134 -12.30 -3.53 -6.82
CA GLY A 134 -13.52 -4.23 -7.17
C GLY A 134 -13.64 -4.34 -8.69
N SER A 135 -14.28 -5.40 -9.17
CA SER A 135 -14.62 -5.51 -10.59
C SER A 135 -15.36 -4.24 -11.04
N PRO A 136 -15.11 -3.72 -12.25
CA PRO A 136 -15.93 -2.65 -12.78
C PRO A 136 -17.37 -3.18 -12.84
N ARG A 137 -18.21 -2.80 -11.87
CA ARG A 137 -19.65 -2.88 -12.06
C ARG A 137 -19.98 -1.89 -13.17
N ALA A 138 -20.63 -2.35 -14.23
CA ALA A 138 -21.35 -1.45 -15.10
C ALA A 138 -22.37 -0.70 -14.22
N GLY A 139 -22.28 0.63 -14.17
CA GLY A 139 -23.30 1.50 -13.58
C GLY A 139 -23.04 2.02 -12.16
N SER A 140 -22.50 3.23 -12.09
CA SER A 140 -23.18 4.45 -11.60
C SER A 140 -22.19 5.40 -10.92
N PRO A 141 -22.11 6.67 -11.33
CA PRO A 141 -21.26 7.66 -10.65
C PRO A 141 -21.75 7.90 -9.22
N PRO A 142 -20.86 8.25 -8.27
CA PRO A 142 -21.26 8.63 -6.93
C PRO A 142 -22.19 9.84 -6.99
N ALA A 143 -23.27 9.80 -6.23
CA ALA A 143 -24.22 10.88 -6.09
C ALA A 143 -23.49 12.20 -5.80
N SER A 144 -23.75 13.20 -6.65
CA SER A 144 -23.29 14.57 -6.51
C SER A 144 -23.57 15.06 -5.10
N ARG A 145 -22.54 15.57 -4.41
CA ARG A 145 -22.75 16.29 -3.14
C ARG A 145 -23.63 17.53 -3.40
N PRO A 146 -24.57 17.86 -2.50
CA PRO A 146 -25.42 19.02 -2.67
C PRO A 146 -24.65 20.33 -2.48
N ARG A 147 -24.81 21.19 -3.49
CA ARG A 147 -24.60 22.65 -3.64
C ARG A 147 -23.31 23.26 -3.09
#